data_AF-A0AAV6CP84-F1
#
_entry.id   AF-A0AAV6CP84-F1
#
_cell.length_a   1.000
_cell.length_b   1.000
_cell.length_c   1.000
_cell.angle_alpha   90.00
_cell.angle_beta   90.00
_cell.angle_gamma   90.00
#
_symmetry.space_group_name_H-M   'P 1'
#
loop_
_entity.id
_entity.type
_entity.pdbx_description
1 polymer ?
#
loop_
_entity_poly.entity_id
_entity_poly.type
_entity_poly.pdbx_seq_one_letter_code
_entity_poly.pdbx_strand_id
1 'polypeptide(L)'
;MEFTADSVVVHSLDRTARRMRRTRTWKIAGEPDVVDDAEYRLLYPEETWGILEAGRFEVLAMYDNREFRDSDLAGTVTSEPDCAGMRGRKLYVFAMMP
;
A
#
# COMPACT_ATOMS: atom_id res chain seq x y z
N MET A 1 25.45 2.33 16.47
CA MET A 1 25.93 3.38 15.57
C MET A 1 24.71 3.94 14.88
N GLU A 2 24.39 5.21 15.11
CA GLU A 2 23.30 5.89 14.42
C GLU A 2 23.87 6.55 13.17
N PHE A 3 23.12 6.50 12.06
CA PHE A 3 23.42 7.27 10.87
C PHE A 3 22.18 8.04 10.45
N THR A 4 22.41 9.14 9.75
CA THR A 4 21.36 9.98 9.18
C THR A 4 21.43 9.92 7.66
N ALA A 5 20.27 10.02 7.03
CA ALA A 5 20.14 9.98 5.58
C ALA A 5 19.01 10.91 5.15
N ASP A 6 19.23 11.65 4.08
CA ASP A 6 18.18 12.38 3.39
C ASP A 6 17.60 11.51 2.29
N SER A 7 16.31 11.68 1.96
CA SER A 7 15.74 11.00 0.80
C SER A 7 14.89 11.92 -0.05
N VAL A 8 15.00 11.74 -1.36
CA VAL A 8 14.11 12.33 -2.35
C VAL A 8 13.28 11.20 -2.94
N VAL A 9 11.96 11.36 -2.91
CA VAL A 9 11.03 10.35 -3.43
C VAL A 9 10.24 10.94 -4.58
N VAL A 10 10.30 10.27 -5.73
CA VAL A 10 9.49 10.59 -6.91
C VAL A 10 8.43 9.50 -7.07
N HIS A 11 7.18 9.92 -7.23
CA HIS A 11 6.05 9.03 -7.52
C HIS A 11 5.50 9.34 -8.90
N SER A 12 5.33 8.31 -9.73
CA SER A 12 4.63 8.42 -11.00
C SER A 12 3.42 7.47 -11.01
N LEU A 13 2.35 7.92 -11.65
CA LEU A 13 1.10 7.18 -11.76
C LEU A 13 0.68 7.12 -13.22
N ASP A 14 0.70 5.92 -13.79
CA ASP A 14 0.01 5.61 -15.03
C ASP A 14 -1.40 5.12 -14.69
N ARG A 15 -2.39 6.00 -14.91
CA ARG A 15 -3.80 5.69 -14.64
C ARG A 15 -4.37 4.66 -15.62
N THR A 16 -3.93 4.70 -16.87
CA THR A 16 -4.42 3.79 -17.92
C THR A 16 -3.92 2.37 -17.66
N ALA A 17 -2.64 2.22 -17.32
CA ALA A 17 -2.07 0.93 -16.95
C ALA A 17 -2.36 0.52 -15.49
N ARG A 18 -2.92 1.43 -14.67
CA ARG A 18 -3.14 1.26 -13.23
C ARG A 18 -1.85 0.84 -12.53
N ARG A 19 -0.76 1.57 -12.81
CA ARG A 19 0.57 1.33 -12.23
C ARG A 19 1.08 2.56 -11.53
N MET A 20 1.54 2.39 -10.30
CA MET A 20 2.25 3.39 -9.54
C MET A 20 3.70 2.97 -9.42
N ARG A 21 4.63 3.87 -9.74
CA ARG A 21 6.06 3.65 -9.50
C ARG A 21 6.55 4.64 -8.46
N ARG A 22 7.40 4.16 -7.56
CA ARG A 22 8.12 4.97 -6.58
C ARG A 22 9.61 4.77 -6.81
N THR A 23 10.33 5.85 -7.03
CA THR A 23 11.80 5.84 -6.99
C THR A 23 12.22 6.71 -5.81
N ARG A 24 12.98 6.13 -4.89
CA ARG A 24 13.54 6.81 -3.71
C ARG A 24 15.06 6.81 -3.83
N THR A 25 15.65 8.00 -3.85
CA THR A 25 17.10 8.16 -3.77
C THR A 25 17.46 8.55 -2.34
N TRP A 26 18.30 7.74 -1.69
CA TRP A 26 18.87 8.00 -0.38
C TRP A 26 20.24 8.65 -0.53
N LYS A 27 20.46 9.72 0.22
CA LYS A 27 21.75 10.41 0.35
C LYS A 27 22.28 10.14 1.74
N ILE A 28 23.36 9.37 1.82
CA ILE A 28 24.04 8.99 3.06
C ILE A 28 25.44 9.61 3.01
N ALA A 29 25.83 10.32 4.06
CA ALA A 29 27.09 11.04 4.07
C ALA A 29 28.29 10.08 3.94
N GLY A 30 29.16 10.34 2.95
CA GLY A 30 30.34 9.50 2.68
C GLY A 30 30.06 8.27 1.82
N GLU A 31 28.81 7.99 1.48
CA GLU A 31 28.39 6.86 0.66
C GLU A 31 27.86 7.34 -0.70
N PRO A 32 27.91 6.50 -1.74
CA PRO A 32 27.19 6.75 -2.99
C PRO A 32 25.67 6.81 -2.77
N ASP A 33 24.97 7.54 -3.63
CA ASP A 33 23.50 7.56 -3.64
C ASP A 33 22.94 6.15 -3.83
N VAL A 34 21.99 5.76 -2.97
CA VAL A 34 21.30 4.47 -3.06
C VAL A 34 19.91 4.69 -3.63
N VAL A 35 19.61 4.02 -4.74
CA VAL A 35 18.30 4.11 -5.39
C VAL A 35 17.47 2.86 -5.07
N ASP A 36 16.30 3.08 -4.49
CA ASP A 36 15.25 2.10 -4.26
C ASP A 36 14.08 2.35 -5.23
N ASP A 37 13.80 1.38 -6.09
CA ASP A 37 12.74 1.47 -7.09
C ASP A 37 11.69 0.38 -6.85
N ALA A 38 10.44 0.80 -6.74
CA ALA A 38 9.30 -0.08 -6.51
C ALA A 38 8.17 0.24 -7.49
N GLU A 39 7.60 -0.81 -8.08
CA GLU A 39 6.41 -0.72 -8.93
C GLU A 39 5.25 -1.46 -8.27
N TYR A 40 4.08 -0.82 -8.28
CA TYR A 40 2.85 -1.31 -7.69
C TYR A 40 1.77 -1.35 -8.77
N ARG A 41 1.14 -2.52 -8.93
CA ARG A 41 -0.10 -2.62 -9.69
C ARG A 41 -1.27 -2.23 -8.78
N LEU A 42 -2.06 -1.27 -9.21
CA LEU A 42 -3.27 -0.85 -8.52
C LEU A 42 -4.41 -1.77 -8.96
N LEU A 43 -5.09 -2.34 -7.96
CA LEU A 43 -6.20 -3.27 -8.15
C LEU A 43 -7.50 -2.60 -7.72
N TYR A 44 -8.58 -2.92 -8.41
CA TYR A 44 -9.91 -2.71 -7.88
C TYR A 44 -10.23 -3.77 -6.80
N PRO A 45 -11.16 -3.47 -5.87
CA PRO A 45 -11.58 -4.42 -4.85
C PRO A 45 -11.96 -5.81 -5.40
N GLU A 46 -12.65 -5.86 -6.54
CA GLU A 46 -13.09 -7.10 -7.19
C GLU A 46 -11.92 -7.92 -7.72
N GLU A 47 -10.85 -7.27 -8.19
CA GLU A 47 -9.63 -7.97 -8.61
C GLU A 47 -8.89 -8.54 -7.39
N THR A 48 -8.85 -7.81 -6.27
CA THR A 48 -8.31 -8.34 -5.01
C THR A 48 -9.09 -9.55 -4.53
N TRP A 49 -10.42 -9.49 -4.60
CA TRP A 49 -11.31 -10.61 -4.27
C TRP A 49 -10.97 -11.84 -5.14
N GLY A 50 -10.94 -11.68 -6.46
CA GLY A 50 -10.66 -12.78 -7.38
C GLY A 50 -9.27 -13.42 -7.19
N ILE A 51 -8.25 -12.64 -6.83
CA ILE A 51 -6.91 -13.18 -6.51
C ILE A 51 -6.95 -14.06 -5.25
N LEU A 52 -7.70 -13.64 -4.22
CA LEU A 52 -7.82 -14.39 -2.97
C LEU A 52 -8.61 -15.68 -3.18
N GLU A 53 -9.71 -15.63 -3.92
CA GLU A 53 -10.47 -16.83 -4.30
C GLU A 53 -9.63 -17.81 -5.11
N ALA A 54 -8.82 -17.32 -6.07
CA ALA A 54 -7.88 -18.16 -6.80
C ALA A 54 -6.82 -18.80 -5.88
N GLY A 55 -6.47 -18.13 -4.78
CA GLY A 55 -5.65 -18.64 -3.68
C GLY A 55 -6.38 -19.58 -2.71
N ARG A 56 -7.65 -19.92 -2.98
CA ARG A 56 -8.53 -20.75 -2.12
C ARG A 56 -8.86 -20.12 -0.77
N PHE A 57 -8.78 -18.80 -0.68
CA PHE A 57 -9.33 -18.08 0.46
C PHE A 57 -10.81 -17.78 0.21
N GLU A 58 -11.62 -17.98 1.24
CA GLU A 58 -12.97 -17.42 1.31
C GLU A 58 -12.86 -16.01 1.87
N VAL A 59 -13.22 -15.00 1.06
CA VAL A 59 -13.25 -13.61 1.49
C VAL A 59 -14.54 -13.36 2.27
N LEU A 60 -14.39 -12.96 3.54
CA LEU A 60 -15.50 -12.72 4.46
C LEU A 60 -15.94 -11.26 4.46
N ALA A 61 -14.98 -10.33 4.34
CA ALA A 61 -15.25 -8.90 4.33
C ALA A 61 -14.08 -8.09 3.77
N MET A 62 -14.39 -6.89 3.26
CA MET A 62 -13.43 -5.90 2.80
C MET A 62 -13.83 -4.50 3.29
N TYR A 63 -12.91 -3.78 3.93
CA TYR A 63 -13.17 -2.45 4.47
C TYR A 63 -12.07 -1.46 4.10
N ASP A 64 -12.44 -0.22 3.84
CA ASP A 64 -11.51 0.87 3.53
C ASP A 64 -11.13 1.73 4.76
N ASN A 65 -11.59 1.31 5.94
CA ASN A 65 -11.48 2.01 7.22
C ASN A 65 -11.16 1.03 8.36
N ARG A 66 -10.73 1.57 9.51
CA ARG A 66 -10.29 0.75 10.67
C ARG A 66 -11.42 0.34 11.60
N GLU A 67 -12.58 0.97 11.45
CA GLU A 67 -13.79 0.65 12.17
C GLU A 67 -14.50 -0.58 11.61
N PHE A 68 -14.02 -1.10 10.47
CA PHE A 68 -14.57 -2.27 9.77
C PHE A 68 -16.05 -2.11 9.47
N ARG A 69 -16.41 -0.92 8.96
CA ARG A 69 -17.77 -0.59 8.56
C ARG A 69 -17.85 -0.40 7.06
N ASP A 70 -18.96 -0.81 6.46
CA ASP A 70 -19.23 -0.47 5.07
C ASP A 70 -19.26 1.05 4.90
N SER A 71 -18.64 1.51 3.82
CA SER A 71 -18.61 2.91 3.45
C SER A 71 -18.86 3.04 1.95
N ASP A 72 -19.29 4.21 1.51
CA ASP A 72 -19.36 4.59 0.10
C ASP A 72 -17.99 4.98 -0.47
N LEU A 73 -16.89 4.61 0.21
CA LEU A 73 -15.52 5.05 -0.05
C LEU A 73 -15.28 6.56 0.18
N ALA A 74 -16.19 7.25 0.88
CA ALA A 74 -15.97 8.62 1.34
C ALA A 74 -15.14 8.70 2.64
N GLY A 75 -14.63 7.57 3.14
CA GLY A 75 -13.88 7.46 4.40
C GLY A 75 -12.81 8.54 4.56
N THR A 76 -12.83 9.19 5.73
CA THR A 76 -11.85 10.23 6.07
C THR A 76 -10.47 9.59 6.25
N VAL A 77 -9.43 10.14 5.62
CA VAL A 77 -8.07 9.65 5.81
C VAL A 77 -7.68 9.86 7.28
N THR A 78 -7.62 8.79 8.06
CA THR A 78 -7.17 8.88 9.44
C THR A 78 -5.64 8.90 9.49
N SER A 79 -5.09 9.71 10.39
CA SER A 79 -3.64 9.79 10.59
C SER A 79 -3.06 8.57 11.30
N GLU A 80 -3.90 7.68 11.82
CA GLU A 80 -3.47 6.56 12.65
C GLU A 80 -2.71 5.49 11.84
N PRO A 81 -1.58 4.97 12.36
CA PRO A 81 -0.84 3.91 11.71
C PRO A 81 -1.52 2.55 11.86
N ASP A 82 -1.39 1.64 10.89
CA ASP A 82 -1.89 0.27 11.02
C ASP A 82 -1.07 -0.59 12.01
N CYS A 83 -1.42 -1.87 12.13
CA CYS A 83 -0.65 -2.84 12.93
C CYS A 83 0.81 -3.00 12.46
N ALA A 84 1.12 -2.64 11.21
CA ALA A 84 2.47 -2.62 10.64
C ALA A 84 3.13 -1.22 10.70
N GLY A 85 2.50 -0.24 11.35
CA GLY A 85 3.03 1.13 11.46
C GLY A 85 2.81 2.00 10.21
N MET A 86 2.21 1.47 9.15
CA MET A 86 1.98 2.20 7.89
C MET A 86 0.82 3.19 8.05
N ARG A 87 0.81 4.32 7.34
CA ARG A 87 -0.29 5.32 7.38
C ARG A 87 -1.03 5.40 6.04
N GLY A 88 -2.17 6.08 6.01
CA GLY A 88 -2.95 6.35 4.79
C GLY A 88 -4.15 5.43 4.59
N ARG A 89 -4.87 5.61 3.47
CA ARG A 89 -6.01 4.77 3.10
C ARG A 89 -5.55 3.35 2.80
N LYS A 90 -6.28 2.37 3.31
CA LYS A 90 -5.97 0.95 3.15
C LYS A 90 -7.22 0.17 2.93
N LEU A 91 -7.05 -0.96 2.26
CA LEU A 91 -8.05 -1.98 2.13
C LEU A 91 -7.71 -3.11 3.09
N TYR A 92 -8.55 -3.30 4.10
CA TYR A 92 -8.46 -4.42 5.03
C TYR A 92 -9.29 -5.56 4.47
N VAL A 93 -8.66 -6.70 4.21
CA VAL A 93 -9.35 -7.89 3.71
C VAL A 93 -9.31 -8.97 4.78
N PHE A 94 -10.48 -9.46 5.15
CA PHE A 94 -10.65 -10.58 6.05
C PHE A 94 -10.99 -11.80 5.22
N ALA A 95 -10.10 -12.79 5.24
CA ALA A 95 -10.28 -14.01 4.49
C ALA A 95 -9.80 -15.21 5.31
N MET A 96 -10.43 -16.36 5.10
CA MET A 96 -10.09 -17.61 5.77
C MET A 96 -9.73 -18.67 4.74
N MET A 97 -8.75 -19.49 5.08
CA MET A 97 -8.48 -20.71 4.33
C MET A 97 -9.36 -21.81 4.93
N PRO A 98 -10.16 -22.53 4.12
CA PRO A 98 -11.00 -23.63 4.58
C PRO A 98 -10.22 -24.76 5.26
#